data_AF-A0A534ZB85-F1
#
_entry.id   AF-A0A534ZB85-F1
#
_cell.length_a   1.000
_cell.length_b   1.000
_cell.length_c   1.000
_cell.angle_alpha   90.00
_cell.angle_beta   90.00
_cell.angle_gamma   90.00
#
_symmetry.space_group_name_H-M   'P 1'
#
loop_
_entity.id
_entity.type
_entity.pdbx_description
1 polymer ?
#
loop_
_entity_poly.entity_id
_entity_poly.type
_entity_poly.pdbx_seq_one_letter_code
_entity_poly.pdbx_strand_id
1 'polypeptide(L)'
;MPRLVPLERTRNIGIMAHIDAGKTTTTERILYYTGISYKIGEVHEGTAVMDWMVQEQERGITITSAATTCFWRDHRVNIIDTPGHVDFTIEVERSLRVLDGAVAVFCGVGGVEPQSETVWRQADRYAVPRIAFVNKMDRVGADFDRVVREIRERLRASPLVLQLPLGREEAFRGVIDLVTMKAIVWEDESLGARYREEEIPAAEQEAASAARERMVEALADVSERVMEKYLNGEAIAEEEIRAAIRTGTVQMKIVPVVCGSAFKNKGVQLLLDAVVDYLPSPLDVPPVRGTNPNTGNEEERLASDSEPFTALAFKIMSDPYVGTLTFLRVYAGVMSTGSYVYNSVKGKKERIGRLLKMHA
;
A
#
# COMPACT_ATOMS: atom_id res chain seq x y z
N MET A 1 0.96 -28.21 -7.55
CA MET A 1 1.91 -27.88 -6.46
C MET A 1 1.18 -27.01 -5.45
N PRO A 2 1.33 -27.25 -4.14
CA PRO A 2 0.73 -26.38 -3.13
C PRO A 2 1.30 -24.96 -3.26
N ARG A 3 0.46 -23.95 -3.00
CA ARG A 3 0.84 -22.54 -3.05
C ARG A 3 1.88 -22.25 -1.96
N LEU A 4 2.99 -21.57 -2.30
CA LEU A 4 4.07 -21.26 -1.35
C LEU A 4 3.62 -20.35 -0.20
N VAL A 5 2.73 -19.40 -0.49
CA VAL A 5 2.14 -18.49 0.49
C VAL A 5 0.62 -18.52 0.29
N PRO A 6 -0.18 -18.76 1.34
CA PRO A 6 -1.64 -18.82 1.22
C PRO A 6 -2.26 -17.49 0.78
N LEU A 7 -3.52 -17.50 0.34
CA LEU A 7 -4.17 -16.28 -0.20
C LEU A 7 -4.36 -15.23 0.89
N GLU A 8 -4.72 -15.67 2.09
CA GLU A 8 -4.86 -14.90 3.32
C GLU A 8 -3.60 -14.07 3.63
N ARG A 9 -2.42 -14.58 3.24
CA ARG A 9 -1.12 -13.93 3.45
C ARG A 9 -0.56 -13.25 2.19
N THR A 10 -1.41 -13.02 1.20
CA THR A 10 -1.06 -12.24 0.01
C THR A 10 -1.58 -10.81 0.17
N ARG A 11 -0.77 -9.81 -0.18
CA ARG A 11 -1.16 -8.41 -0.29
C ARG A 11 -0.87 -7.93 -1.71
N ASN A 12 -1.88 -7.49 -2.44
CA ASN A 12 -1.70 -6.86 -3.75
C ASN A 12 -1.93 -5.37 -3.58
N ILE A 13 -0.83 -4.60 -3.55
CA ILE A 13 -0.88 -3.18 -3.19
C ILE A 13 -0.34 -2.28 -4.28
N GLY A 14 -0.94 -1.10 -4.41
CA GLY A 14 -0.36 0.00 -5.18
C GLY A 14 0.23 1.05 -4.28
N ILE A 15 1.31 1.69 -4.71
CA ILE A 15 1.79 2.93 -4.08
C ILE A 15 1.33 4.08 -4.95
N MET A 16 0.51 4.97 -4.38
CA MET A 16 -0.15 6.05 -5.08
C MET A 16 0.17 7.38 -4.39
N ALA A 17 0.47 8.41 -5.16
CA ALA A 17 0.88 9.71 -4.61
C ALA A 17 0.79 10.82 -5.66
N HIS A 18 0.84 12.08 -5.22
CA HIS A 18 1.17 13.20 -6.11
C HIS A 18 2.67 13.19 -6.48
N ILE A 19 3.03 14.04 -7.44
CA ILE A 19 4.42 14.23 -7.89
C ILE A 19 5.28 14.65 -6.69
N ASP A 20 6.50 14.14 -6.59
CA ASP A 20 7.44 14.47 -5.52
C ASP A 20 7.00 14.14 -4.08
N ALA A 21 5.91 13.40 -3.85
CA ALA A 21 5.56 12.90 -2.52
C ALA A 21 6.55 11.84 -1.98
N GLY A 22 7.44 11.34 -2.84
CA GLY A 22 8.43 10.30 -2.50
C GLY A 22 7.90 8.87 -2.66
N LYS A 23 6.96 8.66 -3.60
CA LYS A 23 6.40 7.35 -3.95
C LYS A 23 7.49 6.34 -4.32
N THR A 24 8.26 6.61 -5.38
CA THR A 24 9.32 5.71 -5.86
C THR A 24 10.40 5.51 -4.80
N THR A 25 10.80 6.57 -4.08
CA THR A 25 11.73 6.45 -2.95
C THR A 25 11.22 5.47 -1.89
N THR A 26 9.92 5.54 -1.56
CA THR A 26 9.28 4.62 -0.62
C THR A 26 9.31 3.19 -1.16
N THR A 27 9.00 2.99 -2.45
CA THR A 27 9.09 1.69 -3.12
C THR A 27 10.51 1.10 -3.06
N GLU A 28 11.54 1.90 -3.35
CA GLU A 28 12.94 1.47 -3.29
C GLU A 28 13.36 1.06 -1.87
N ARG A 29 12.90 1.78 -0.84
CA ARG A 29 13.14 1.40 0.55
C ARG A 29 12.44 0.09 0.92
N ILE A 30 11.22 -0.13 0.43
CA ILE A 30 10.52 -1.41 0.61
C ILE A 30 11.32 -2.56 -0.02
N LEU A 31 11.82 -2.39 -1.25
CA LEU A 31 12.63 -3.38 -1.93
C LEU A 31 13.92 -3.72 -1.15
N TYR A 32 14.56 -2.71 -0.58
CA TYR A 32 15.75 -2.90 0.25
C TYR A 32 15.43 -3.66 1.55
N TYR A 33 14.42 -3.22 2.31
CA TYR A 33 14.11 -3.85 3.61
C TYR A 33 13.55 -5.27 3.48
N THR A 34 12.90 -5.58 2.37
CA THR A 34 12.44 -6.94 2.06
C THR A 34 13.55 -7.85 1.51
N GLY A 35 14.77 -7.32 1.34
CA GLY A 35 15.93 -8.06 0.85
C GLY A 35 15.90 -8.37 -0.65
N ILE A 36 14.98 -7.76 -1.41
CA ILE A 36 14.93 -7.91 -2.87
C ILE A 36 16.09 -7.16 -3.52
N SER A 37 16.34 -5.92 -3.06
CA SER A 37 17.52 -5.17 -3.50
C SER A 37 18.60 -5.15 -2.41
N TYR A 38 19.84 -5.41 -2.81
CA TYR A 38 21.01 -5.31 -1.94
C TYR A 38 21.50 -3.87 -1.77
N LYS A 39 20.98 -2.93 -2.57
CA LYS A 39 21.33 -1.52 -2.54
C LYS A 39 20.08 -0.65 -2.51
N ILE A 40 20.20 0.47 -1.83
CA ILE A 40 19.17 1.48 -1.80
C ILE A 40 19.25 2.30 -3.09
N GLY A 41 18.21 2.27 -3.94
CA GLY A 41 18.12 3.10 -5.13
C GLY A 41 17.70 4.53 -4.81
N GLU A 42 18.19 5.50 -5.59
CA GLU A 42 17.84 6.91 -5.49
C GLU A 42 17.38 7.46 -6.84
N VAL A 43 16.20 8.09 -6.82
CA VAL A 43 15.58 8.67 -8.04
C VAL A 43 16.44 9.82 -8.58
N HIS A 44 16.98 10.67 -7.71
CA HIS A 44 17.80 11.82 -8.12
C HIS A 44 19.14 11.42 -8.73
N GLU A 45 19.64 10.24 -8.41
CA GLU A 45 20.88 9.70 -8.98
C GLU A 45 20.62 8.79 -10.19
N GLY A 46 19.36 8.60 -10.59
CA GLY A 46 18.96 7.69 -11.67
C GLY A 46 19.19 6.22 -11.35
N THR A 47 19.37 5.86 -10.07
CA THR A 47 19.68 4.50 -9.61
C THR A 47 18.46 3.74 -9.08
N ALA A 48 17.27 4.34 -9.14
CA ALA A 48 16.02 3.70 -8.75
C ALA A 48 15.71 2.50 -9.66
N VAL A 49 15.52 1.34 -9.06
CA VAL A 49 15.28 0.07 -9.77
C VAL A 49 13.95 0.07 -10.50
N MET A 50 12.93 0.73 -9.92
CA MET A 50 11.58 0.77 -10.50
C MET A 50 11.43 1.69 -11.71
N ASP A 51 12.27 2.72 -11.83
CA ASP A 51 12.29 3.66 -12.96
C ASP A 51 13.33 3.17 -13.98
N TRP A 52 12.95 2.19 -14.80
CA TRP A 52 13.86 1.50 -15.73
C TRP A 52 13.98 2.19 -17.10
N MET A 53 13.01 3.04 -17.48
CA MET A 53 13.10 3.77 -18.74
C MET A 53 14.10 4.92 -18.61
N VAL A 54 14.90 5.13 -19.66
CA VAL A 54 15.86 6.25 -19.71
C VAL A 54 15.16 7.59 -19.46
N GLN A 55 13.96 7.78 -20.02
CA GLN A 55 13.16 8.98 -19.80
C GLN A 55 12.67 9.15 -18.35
N GLU A 56 12.43 8.06 -17.63
CA GLU A 56 12.06 8.11 -16.20
C GLU A 56 13.27 8.57 -15.37
N GLN A 57 14.44 7.99 -15.64
CA GLN A 57 15.71 8.34 -14.97
C GLN A 57 16.15 9.78 -15.26
N GLU A 58 16.07 10.21 -16.53
CA GLU A 58 16.44 11.57 -16.95
C GLU A 58 15.54 12.64 -16.34
N ARG A 59 14.26 12.35 -16.15
CA ARG A 59 13.25 13.32 -15.68
C ARG A 59 12.91 13.17 -14.20
N GLY A 60 13.37 12.10 -13.55
CA GLY A 60 13.05 11.80 -12.15
C GLY A 60 11.57 11.56 -11.89
N ILE A 61 10.82 11.05 -12.88
CA ILE A 61 9.38 10.76 -12.77
C ILE A 61 9.08 9.32 -13.19
N THR A 62 8.12 8.69 -12.52
CA THR A 62 7.57 7.40 -12.95
C THR A 62 6.56 7.61 -14.08
N ILE A 63 6.81 7.02 -15.24
CA ILE A 63 5.97 7.09 -16.43
C ILE A 63 5.13 5.82 -16.54
N THR A 64 5.72 4.65 -16.30
CA THR A 64 5.05 3.35 -16.38
C THR A 64 5.02 2.62 -15.05
N SER A 65 3.97 1.82 -14.86
CA SER A 65 3.75 1.08 -13.63
C SER A 65 4.68 -0.12 -13.51
N ALA A 66 5.58 -0.13 -12.54
CA ALA A 66 6.45 -1.29 -12.29
C ALA A 66 5.73 -2.28 -11.34
N ALA A 67 5.84 -3.58 -11.60
CA ALA A 67 5.28 -4.61 -10.73
C ALA A 67 6.39 -5.52 -10.20
N THR A 68 6.46 -5.68 -8.88
CA THR A 68 7.45 -6.52 -8.21
C THR A 68 6.80 -7.37 -7.11
N THR A 69 7.44 -8.48 -6.77
CA THR A 69 7.03 -9.34 -5.66
C THR A 69 8.12 -9.34 -4.59
N CYS A 70 7.72 -9.05 -3.35
CA CYS A 70 8.59 -9.09 -2.19
C CYS A 70 7.94 -9.90 -1.06
N PHE A 71 8.73 -10.20 -0.03
CA PHE A 71 8.28 -10.93 1.15
C PHE A 71 8.56 -10.09 2.40
N TRP A 72 7.54 -9.94 3.24
CA TRP A 72 7.66 -9.24 4.50
C TRP A 72 6.99 -10.08 5.58
N ARG A 73 7.73 -10.38 6.65
CA ARG A 73 7.36 -11.43 7.63
C ARG A 73 7.03 -12.73 6.87
N ASP A 74 5.88 -13.33 7.14
CA ASP A 74 5.36 -14.54 6.49
C ASP A 74 4.37 -14.25 5.34
N HIS A 75 4.37 -13.02 4.83
CA HIS A 75 3.46 -12.54 3.79
C HIS A 75 4.16 -12.30 2.46
N ARG A 76 3.41 -12.51 1.37
CA ARG A 76 3.81 -12.10 0.02
C ARG A 76 3.16 -10.77 -0.30
N VAL A 77 3.97 -9.78 -0.68
CA VAL A 77 3.50 -8.46 -1.08
C VAL A 77 3.84 -8.25 -2.55
N ASN A 78 2.80 -8.14 -3.38
CA ASN A 78 2.92 -7.75 -4.78
C ASN A 78 2.68 -6.25 -4.85
N ILE A 79 3.68 -5.50 -5.31
CA ILE A 79 3.63 -4.04 -5.36
C ILE A 79 3.52 -3.60 -6.80
N ILE A 80 2.56 -2.72 -7.09
CA ILE A 80 2.50 -1.95 -8.32
C ILE A 80 2.86 -0.50 -8.00
N ASP A 81 3.99 -0.03 -8.49
CA ASP A 81 4.35 1.38 -8.36
C ASP A 81 3.59 2.18 -9.43
N THR A 82 2.71 3.10 -9.03
CA THR A 82 1.80 3.77 -9.98
C THR A 82 2.32 5.16 -10.37
N PRO A 83 2.13 5.65 -11.61
CA PRO A 83 2.51 7.02 -11.95
C PRO A 83 1.82 8.07 -11.05
N GLY A 84 2.55 9.09 -10.63
CA GLY A 84 2.01 10.18 -9.78
C GLY A 84 1.54 11.40 -10.56
N HIS A 85 1.81 11.43 -11.87
CA HIS A 85 1.50 12.55 -12.75
C HIS A 85 0.13 12.37 -13.42
N VAL A 86 -0.64 13.45 -13.55
CA VAL A 86 -2.01 13.45 -14.10
C VAL A 86 -2.09 12.98 -15.55
N ASP A 87 -1.04 13.23 -16.33
CA ASP A 87 -0.96 12.79 -17.74
C ASP A 87 -0.97 11.26 -17.89
N PHE A 88 -0.69 10.50 -16.83
CA PHE A 88 -0.69 9.03 -16.84
C PHE A 88 -1.87 8.43 -16.07
N THR A 89 -2.97 9.18 -15.94
CA THR A 89 -4.21 8.76 -15.25
C THR A 89 -4.77 7.43 -15.74
N ILE A 90 -4.64 7.10 -17.04
CA ILE A 90 -5.09 5.80 -17.58
C ILE A 90 -4.32 4.64 -16.94
N GLU A 91 -3.03 4.82 -16.67
CA GLU A 91 -2.19 3.79 -16.05
C GLU A 91 -2.49 3.63 -14.56
N VAL A 92 -2.80 4.75 -13.89
CA VAL A 92 -3.30 4.73 -12.51
C VAL A 92 -4.63 3.98 -12.43
N GLU A 93 -5.61 4.25 -13.31
CA GLU A 93 -6.89 3.54 -13.30
C GLU A 93 -6.74 2.04 -13.54
N ARG A 94 -5.88 1.64 -14.50
CA ARG A 94 -5.62 0.21 -14.74
C ARG A 94 -4.97 -0.48 -13.54
N SER A 95 -4.06 0.21 -12.87
CA SER A 95 -3.39 -0.30 -11.67
C SER A 95 -4.39 -0.46 -10.54
N LEU A 96 -5.14 0.58 -10.21
CA LEU A 96 -6.13 0.55 -9.12
C LEU A 96 -7.19 -0.55 -9.30
N ARG A 97 -7.56 -0.87 -10.55
CA ARG A 97 -8.51 -1.95 -10.84
C ARG A 97 -8.00 -3.36 -10.53
N VAL A 98 -6.68 -3.58 -10.48
CA VAL A 98 -6.09 -4.92 -10.23
C VAL A 98 -5.53 -5.10 -8.81
N LEU A 99 -5.58 -4.05 -8.02
CA LEU A 99 -5.07 -3.99 -6.66
C LEU A 99 -6.17 -4.33 -5.66
N ASP A 100 -5.77 -4.95 -4.55
CA ASP A 100 -6.69 -5.22 -3.45
C ASP A 100 -6.63 -4.08 -2.43
N GLY A 101 -5.48 -3.46 -2.25
CA GLY A 101 -5.28 -2.30 -1.37
C GLY A 101 -4.29 -1.28 -1.95
N ALA A 102 -4.12 -0.16 -1.27
CA ALA A 102 -3.14 0.85 -1.66
C ALA A 102 -2.50 1.59 -0.49
N VAL A 103 -1.30 2.12 -0.72
CA VAL A 103 -0.62 3.08 0.15
C VAL A 103 -0.68 4.45 -0.50
N ALA A 104 -1.41 5.37 0.14
CA ALA A 104 -1.50 6.78 -0.24
C ALA A 104 -0.32 7.55 0.38
N VAL A 105 0.66 7.95 -0.41
CA VAL A 105 1.81 8.72 0.09
C VAL A 105 1.52 10.21 -0.01
N PHE A 106 1.64 10.90 1.12
CA PHE A 106 1.50 12.35 1.23
C PHE A 106 2.83 12.97 1.64
N CYS A 107 3.11 14.17 1.11
CA CYS A 107 4.26 14.96 1.55
C CYS A 107 3.89 15.70 2.83
N GLY A 108 4.65 15.56 3.92
CA GLY A 108 4.44 16.29 5.18
C GLY A 108 4.47 17.82 5.01
N VAL A 109 5.16 18.32 3.97
CA VAL A 109 5.26 19.74 3.62
C VAL A 109 4.14 20.18 2.66
N GLY A 110 3.83 19.37 1.65
CA GLY A 110 2.84 19.69 0.62
C GLY A 110 1.39 19.43 1.05
N GLY A 111 1.19 18.48 1.97
CA GLY A 111 -0.13 18.03 2.40
C GLY A 111 -0.91 17.33 1.28
N VAL A 112 -2.21 17.61 1.22
CA VAL A 112 -3.11 17.10 0.18
C VAL A 112 -3.13 18.05 -1.01
N GLU A 113 -2.49 17.64 -2.10
CA GLU A 113 -2.46 18.36 -3.36
C GLU A 113 -3.63 18.01 -4.30
N PRO A 114 -3.97 18.86 -5.29
CA PRO A 114 -5.05 18.58 -6.26
C PRO A 114 -4.92 17.23 -6.99
N GLN A 115 -3.68 16.79 -7.27
CA GLN A 115 -3.40 15.49 -7.85
C GLN A 115 -3.71 14.35 -6.86
N SER A 116 -3.44 14.57 -5.58
CA SER A 116 -3.80 13.61 -4.52
C SER A 116 -5.31 13.37 -4.49
N GLU A 117 -6.12 14.42 -4.63
CA GLU A 117 -7.58 14.28 -4.71
C GLU A 117 -8.04 13.46 -5.91
N THR A 118 -7.41 13.67 -7.07
CA THR A 118 -7.76 12.95 -8.30
C THR A 118 -7.51 11.45 -8.13
N VAL A 119 -6.31 11.09 -7.66
CA VAL A 119 -5.94 9.69 -7.40
C VAL A 119 -6.78 9.09 -6.26
N TRP A 120 -7.12 9.91 -5.26
CA TRP A 120 -8.02 9.51 -4.19
C TRP A 120 -9.40 9.10 -4.73
N ARG A 121 -10.05 9.96 -5.51
CA ARG A 121 -11.35 9.68 -6.13
C ARG A 121 -11.31 8.46 -7.06
N GLN A 122 -10.19 8.23 -7.73
CA GLN A 122 -10.04 7.06 -8.60
C GLN A 122 -10.10 5.75 -7.81
N ALA A 123 -9.40 5.60 -6.69
CA ALA A 123 -9.55 4.35 -5.93
C ALA A 123 -10.77 4.30 -5.00
N ASP A 124 -11.45 5.43 -4.73
CA ASP A 124 -12.82 5.38 -4.18
C ASP A 124 -13.77 4.71 -5.19
N ARG A 125 -13.66 5.06 -6.48
CA ARG A 125 -14.47 4.45 -7.56
C ARG A 125 -14.27 2.94 -7.66
N TYR A 126 -13.05 2.47 -7.41
CA TYR A 126 -12.72 1.04 -7.42
C TYR A 126 -12.82 0.37 -6.04
N ALA A 127 -13.32 1.10 -5.02
CA ALA A 127 -13.46 0.63 -3.65
C ALA A 127 -12.17 -0.06 -3.13
N VAL A 128 -11.04 0.62 -3.25
CA VAL A 128 -9.73 0.11 -2.83
C VAL A 128 -9.40 0.59 -1.41
N PRO A 129 -9.36 -0.31 -0.40
CA PRO A 129 -8.86 -0.02 0.95
C PRO A 129 -7.46 0.57 0.96
N ARG A 130 -7.22 1.51 1.88
CA ARG A 130 -6.01 2.35 1.86
C ARG A 130 -5.41 2.58 3.22
N ILE A 131 -4.10 2.76 3.23
CA ILE A 131 -3.32 3.34 4.33
C ILE A 131 -2.74 4.67 3.84
N ALA A 132 -2.76 5.70 4.67
CA ALA A 132 -2.06 6.96 4.41
C ALA A 132 -0.66 6.93 5.06
N PHE A 133 0.36 7.23 4.26
CA PHE A 133 1.73 7.40 4.72
C PHE A 133 2.14 8.87 4.56
N VAL A 134 2.30 9.57 5.68
CA VAL A 134 2.83 10.94 5.69
C VAL A 134 4.34 10.88 5.67
N ASN A 135 4.90 11.07 4.48
CA ASN A 135 6.32 10.99 4.17
C ASN A 135 7.00 12.36 4.33
N LYS A 136 8.33 12.39 4.22
CA LYS A 136 9.16 13.61 4.29
C LYS A 136 9.01 14.37 5.61
N MET A 137 8.80 13.65 6.72
CA MET A 137 8.75 14.23 8.06
C MET A 137 10.07 14.87 8.52
N ASP A 138 11.15 14.62 7.79
CA ASP A 138 12.48 15.20 7.98
C ASP A 138 12.65 16.60 7.37
N ARG A 139 11.67 17.09 6.59
CA ARG A 139 11.79 18.36 5.86
C ARG A 139 11.29 19.54 6.67
N VAL A 140 11.90 20.71 6.43
CA VAL A 140 11.45 21.99 6.99
C VAL A 140 10.01 22.26 6.55
N GLY A 141 9.15 22.62 7.50
CA GLY A 141 7.72 22.83 7.28
C GLY A 141 6.89 21.54 7.20
N ALA A 142 7.46 20.38 7.53
CA ALA A 142 6.68 19.15 7.66
C ALA A 142 5.73 19.24 8.87
N ASP A 143 4.43 19.06 8.62
CA ASP A 143 3.39 19.18 9.63
C ASP A 143 2.40 18.02 9.50
N PHE A 144 2.58 17.02 10.36
CA PHE A 144 1.77 15.80 10.38
C PHE A 144 0.29 16.08 10.66
N ASP A 145 -0.01 16.90 11.66
CA ASP A 145 -1.38 17.19 12.08
C ASP A 145 -2.14 17.96 10.99
N ARG A 146 -1.46 18.86 10.27
CA ARG A 146 -2.03 19.51 9.09
C ARG A 146 -2.37 18.51 8.00
N VAL A 147 -1.47 17.57 7.67
CA VAL A 147 -1.76 16.57 6.63
C VAL A 147 -2.96 15.70 7.04
N VAL A 148 -3.02 15.25 8.29
CA VAL A 148 -4.17 14.49 8.83
C VAL A 148 -5.47 15.29 8.71
N ARG A 149 -5.45 16.58 9.07
CA ARG A 149 -6.60 17.47 8.93
C ARG A 149 -7.02 17.64 7.46
N GLU A 150 -6.07 17.83 6.56
CA GLU A 150 -6.37 17.97 5.13
C GLU A 150 -6.90 16.69 4.51
N ILE A 151 -6.44 15.51 4.93
CA ILE A 151 -7.03 14.22 4.54
C ILE A 151 -8.51 14.17 4.94
N ARG A 152 -8.84 14.63 6.15
CA ARG A 152 -10.23 14.70 6.61
C ARG A 152 -11.07 15.71 5.82
N GLU A 153 -10.55 16.92 5.65
CA GLU A 153 -11.33 18.05 5.11
C GLU A 153 -11.42 18.03 3.58
N ARG A 154 -10.31 17.80 2.88
CA ARG A 154 -10.24 17.86 1.41
C ARG A 154 -10.65 16.55 0.76
N LEU A 155 -10.21 15.43 1.30
CA LEU A 155 -10.54 14.09 0.76
C LEU A 155 -11.85 13.54 1.33
N ARG A 156 -12.41 14.19 2.38
CA ARG A 156 -13.61 13.73 3.10
C ARG A 156 -13.45 12.30 3.63
N ALA A 157 -12.23 11.95 4.02
CA ALA A 157 -11.88 10.64 4.56
C ALA A 157 -11.92 10.65 6.10
N SER A 158 -11.90 9.46 6.70
CA SER A 158 -11.83 9.28 8.16
C SER A 158 -10.42 8.81 8.56
N PRO A 159 -9.43 9.71 8.68
CA PRO A 159 -8.09 9.31 9.05
C PRO A 159 -8.07 8.83 10.51
N LEU A 160 -7.50 7.63 10.72
CA LEU A 160 -7.22 7.05 12.02
C LEU A 160 -5.72 7.13 12.27
N VAL A 161 -5.28 8.04 13.13
CA VAL A 161 -3.87 8.20 13.47
C VAL A 161 -3.38 7.00 14.26
N LEU A 162 -2.42 6.25 13.70
CA LEU A 162 -1.78 5.13 14.40
C LEU A 162 -0.42 5.51 14.99
N GLN A 163 0.19 6.58 14.47
CA GLN A 163 1.53 7.01 14.84
C GLN A 163 1.59 8.52 15.04
N LEU A 164 2.37 8.97 16.02
CA LEU A 164 2.79 10.36 16.17
C LEU A 164 4.27 10.51 15.81
N PRO A 165 4.69 11.58 15.12
CA PRO A 165 6.10 11.81 14.85
C PRO A 165 6.85 12.16 16.14
N LEU A 166 8.04 11.59 16.33
CA LEU A 166 8.95 11.93 17.42
C LEU A 166 10.07 12.83 16.89
N GLY A 167 10.04 14.10 17.32
CA GLY A 167 10.88 15.16 16.76
C GLY A 167 10.26 15.79 15.52
N ARG A 168 10.82 16.92 15.09
CA ARG A 168 10.34 17.70 13.94
C ARG A 168 11.48 18.00 12.99
N GLU A 169 11.18 17.99 11.69
CA GLU A 169 12.12 18.36 10.63
C GLU A 169 13.45 17.59 10.78
N GLU A 170 14.60 18.26 10.83
CA GLU A 170 15.90 17.59 10.99
C GLU A 170 16.04 16.79 12.29
N ALA A 171 15.30 17.14 13.34
CA ALA A 171 15.27 16.41 14.60
C ALA A 171 14.33 15.20 14.59
N PHE A 172 13.65 14.92 13.46
CA PHE A 172 12.82 13.73 13.31
C PHE A 172 13.66 12.45 13.43
N ARG A 173 13.42 11.70 14.51
CA ARG A 173 14.23 10.53 14.88
C ARG A 173 13.41 9.25 15.03
N GLY A 174 12.10 9.37 15.15
CA GLY A 174 11.25 8.22 15.42
C GLY A 174 9.77 8.50 15.31
N VAL A 175 8.98 7.52 15.74
CA VAL A 175 7.53 7.63 15.86
C VAL A 175 7.07 7.02 17.18
N ILE A 176 5.93 7.45 17.68
CA ILE A 176 5.23 6.81 18.79
C ILE A 176 4.13 5.95 18.16
N ASP A 177 4.18 4.64 18.37
CA ASP A 177 3.11 3.71 17.97
C ASP A 177 2.00 3.72 19.03
N LEU A 178 0.81 4.18 18.64
CA LEU A 178 -0.34 4.32 19.55
C LEU A 178 -1.03 2.98 19.85
N VAL A 179 -0.77 1.94 19.05
CA VAL A 179 -1.30 0.59 19.29
C VAL A 179 -0.56 -0.05 20.45
N THR A 180 0.78 -0.06 20.38
CA THR A 180 1.66 -0.65 21.41
C THR A 180 2.02 0.32 22.54
N MET A 181 1.76 1.62 22.36
CA MET A 181 2.20 2.71 23.25
C MET A 181 3.70 2.69 23.55
N LYS A 182 4.50 2.54 22.48
CA LYS A 182 5.96 2.60 22.55
C LYS A 182 6.50 3.63 21.58
N ALA A 183 7.63 4.24 21.95
CA ALA A 183 8.42 5.03 21.02
C ALA A 183 9.35 4.10 20.23
N ILE A 184 9.41 4.30 18.92
CA ILE A 184 10.26 3.57 17.99
C ILE A 184 11.24 4.57 17.42
N VAL A 185 12.52 4.40 17.77
CA VAL A 185 13.60 5.33 17.39
C VAL A 185 14.61 4.60 16.53
N TRP A 186 14.92 5.19 15.38
CA TRP A 186 15.89 4.63 14.44
C TRP A 186 17.30 5.10 14.75
N GLU A 187 18.27 4.20 14.57
CA GLU A 187 19.69 4.53 14.61
C GLU A 187 20.12 5.05 13.23
N ASP A 188 20.54 6.31 13.15
CA ASP A 188 20.89 6.98 11.89
C ASP A 188 21.99 6.24 11.09
N GLU A 189 22.90 5.54 11.77
CA GLU A 189 24.01 4.82 11.16
C GLU A 189 23.60 3.50 10.46
N SER A 190 22.37 3.04 10.66
CA SER A 190 21.94 1.71 10.22
C SER A 190 21.23 1.67 8.86
N LEU A 191 21.12 2.80 8.14
CA LEU A 191 20.24 2.93 6.96
C LEU A 191 18.82 2.40 7.25
N GLY A 192 18.34 2.64 8.46
CA GLY A 192 17.04 2.17 8.94
C GLY A 192 16.98 0.69 9.37
N ALA A 193 18.01 -0.12 9.13
CA ALA A 193 18.00 -1.54 9.44
C ALA A 193 17.89 -1.85 10.94
N ARG A 194 18.22 -0.89 11.82
CA ARG A 194 18.07 -1.02 13.27
C ARG A 194 17.24 0.13 13.82
N TYR A 195 16.21 -0.24 14.57
CA TYR A 195 15.46 0.64 15.44
C TYR A 195 15.29 -0.03 16.79
N ARG A 196 15.03 0.77 17.82
CA ARG A 196 14.76 0.31 19.17
C ARG A 196 13.38 0.74 19.59
N GLU A 197 12.70 -0.15 20.30
CA GLU A 197 11.52 0.18 21.06
C GLU A 197 11.94 0.70 22.44
N GLU A 198 11.45 1.86 22.82
CA GLU A 198 11.67 2.48 24.12
C GLU A 198 10.36 3.03 24.71
N GLU A 199 10.39 3.38 25.99
CA GLU A 199 9.27 4.07 26.63
C GLU A 199 9.06 5.44 25.99
N ILE A 200 7.79 5.86 25.90
CA ILE A 200 7.46 7.18 25.36
C ILE A 200 8.09 8.26 26.27
N PRO A 201 8.82 9.25 25.71
CA PRO A 201 9.39 10.32 26.51
C PRO A 201 8.32 11.04 27.33
N ALA A 202 8.64 11.38 28.59
CA ALA A 202 7.68 11.99 29.51
C ALA A 202 6.99 13.25 28.94
N ALA A 203 7.70 14.04 28.12
CA ALA A 203 7.17 15.23 27.46
C ALA A 203 6.09 14.93 26.42
N GLU A 204 6.09 13.74 25.82
CA GLU A 204 5.17 13.31 24.77
C GLU A 204 4.05 12.38 25.30
N GLN A 205 4.16 11.92 26.55
CA GLN A 205 3.26 10.94 27.16
C GLN A 205 1.80 11.42 27.17
N GLU A 206 1.57 12.69 27.51
CA GLU A 206 0.22 13.28 27.55
C GLU A 206 -0.39 13.34 26.15
N ALA A 207 0.38 13.82 25.16
CA ALA A 207 -0.05 13.88 23.76
C ALA A 207 -0.35 12.49 23.18
N ALA A 208 0.51 11.50 23.47
CA ALA A 208 0.30 10.12 23.04
C ALA A 208 -0.94 9.49 23.68
N SER A 209 -1.17 9.73 24.98
CA SER A 209 -2.34 9.20 25.69
C SER A 209 -3.64 9.79 25.12
N ALA A 210 -3.67 11.12 24.91
CA ALA A 210 -4.82 11.78 24.28
C ALA A 210 -5.05 11.33 22.82
N ALA A 211 -3.98 11.06 22.06
CA ALA A 211 -4.10 10.54 20.70
C ALA A 211 -4.59 9.08 20.69
N ARG A 212 -4.14 8.24 21.63
CA ARG A 212 -4.63 6.87 21.80
C ARG A 212 -6.11 6.86 22.17
N GLU A 213 -6.55 7.73 23.06
CA GLU A 213 -7.96 7.85 23.43
C GLU A 213 -8.83 8.18 22.21
N ARG A 214 -8.46 9.20 21.43
CA ARG A 214 -9.14 9.53 20.16
C ARG A 214 -9.12 8.38 19.15
N MET A 215 -8.01 7.64 19.07
CA MET A 215 -7.91 6.47 18.20
C MET A 215 -8.90 5.38 18.63
N VAL A 216 -9.00 5.10 19.93
CA VAL A 216 -9.93 4.09 20.47
C VAL A 216 -11.38 4.53 20.31
N GLU A 217 -11.68 5.81 20.56
CA GLU A 217 -13.01 6.40 20.33
C GLU A 217 -13.45 6.21 18.87
N ALA A 218 -12.59 6.56 17.92
CA ALA A 218 -12.88 6.35 16.49
C ALA A 218 -13.01 4.86 16.11
N LEU A 219 -12.33 3.96 16.84
CA LEU A 219 -12.46 2.52 16.63
C LEU A 219 -13.78 1.95 17.20
N ALA A 220 -14.39 2.60 18.20
CA ALA A 220 -15.70 2.23 18.71
C ALA A 220 -16.79 2.35 17.63
N ASP A 221 -16.68 3.34 16.74
CA ASP A 221 -17.63 3.53 15.63
C ASP A 221 -17.58 2.42 14.56
N VAL A 222 -16.50 1.64 14.51
CA VAL A 222 -16.30 0.58 13.51
C VAL A 222 -16.36 -0.83 14.09
N SER A 223 -16.27 -0.99 15.41
CA SER A 223 -16.25 -2.29 16.08
C SER A 223 -17.09 -2.29 17.36
N GLU A 224 -18.18 -3.05 17.34
CA GLU A 224 -19.07 -3.22 18.51
C GLU A 224 -18.31 -3.69 19.75
N ARG A 225 -17.34 -4.60 19.57
CA ARG A 225 -16.50 -5.10 20.67
C ARG A 225 -15.62 -4.02 21.30
N VAL A 226 -15.06 -3.12 20.48
CA VAL A 226 -14.29 -1.97 20.98
C VAL A 226 -15.23 -0.97 21.67
N MET A 227 -16.41 -0.74 21.10
CA MET A 227 -17.42 0.16 21.66
C MET A 227 -17.88 -0.28 23.05
N GLU A 228 -18.23 -1.55 23.23
CA GLU A 228 -18.67 -2.08 24.52
C GLU A 228 -17.60 -1.88 25.61
N LYS A 229 -16.35 -2.23 25.31
CA LYS A 229 -15.23 -2.08 26.24
C LYS A 229 -14.94 -0.61 26.56
N TYR A 230 -14.96 0.25 25.54
CA TYR A 230 -14.74 1.69 25.71
C TYR A 230 -15.79 2.32 26.63
N LEU A 231 -17.08 2.01 26.43
CA LEU A 231 -18.17 2.51 27.27
C LEU A 231 -18.09 2.01 28.72
N ASN A 232 -17.59 0.79 28.92
CA ASN A 232 -17.39 0.20 30.25
C ASN A 232 -16.08 0.64 30.93
N GLY A 233 -15.23 1.43 30.26
CA GLY A 233 -13.92 1.82 30.78
C GLY A 233 -12.93 0.65 30.90
N GLU A 234 -13.13 -0.42 30.12
CA GLU A 234 -12.29 -1.61 30.12
C GLU A 234 -11.05 -1.43 29.23
N ALA A 235 -9.95 -2.07 29.62
CA ALA A 235 -8.75 -2.12 28.79
C ALA A 235 -8.99 -2.96 27.52
N ILE A 236 -8.56 -2.43 26.37
CA ILE A 236 -8.68 -3.08 25.07
C ILE A 236 -7.32 -3.65 24.69
N ALA A 237 -7.28 -4.96 24.40
CA ALA A 237 -6.03 -5.64 24.05
C ALA A 237 -5.54 -5.20 22.66
N GLU A 238 -4.22 -5.26 22.45
CA GLU A 238 -3.61 -4.84 21.18
C GLU A 238 -4.16 -5.61 19.98
N GLU A 239 -4.42 -6.91 20.13
CA GLU A 239 -4.97 -7.76 19.09
C GLU A 239 -6.38 -7.33 18.69
N GLU A 240 -7.19 -6.88 19.66
CA GLU A 240 -8.54 -6.37 19.42
C GLU A 240 -8.48 -5.03 18.68
N ILE A 241 -7.54 -4.16 19.04
CA ILE A 241 -7.28 -2.89 18.35
C ILE A 241 -6.87 -3.18 16.90
N ARG A 242 -5.90 -4.08 16.67
CA ARG A 242 -5.45 -4.43 15.31
C ARG A 242 -6.57 -5.02 14.47
N ALA A 243 -7.39 -5.90 15.05
CA ALA A 243 -8.54 -6.49 14.37
C ALA A 243 -9.60 -5.43 13.98
N ALA A 244 -9.88 -4.48 14.88
CA ALA A 244 -10.80 -3.37 14.60
C ALA A 244 -10.26 -2.44 13.51
N ILE A 245 -8.96 -2.08 13.57
CA ILE A 245 -8.30 -1.29 12.51
C ILE A 245 -8.42 -2.00 11.17
N ARG A 246 -8.06 -3.29 11.10
CA ARG A 246 -8.15 -4.07 9.85
C ARG A 246 -9.57 -4.08 9.31
N THR A 247 -10.56 -4.38 10.16
CA THR A 247 -11.98 -4.42 9.77
C THR A 247 -12.44 -3.08 9.21
N GLY A 248 -12.15 -1.99 9.92
CA GLY A 248 -12.51 -0.65 9.47
C GLY A 248 -11.78 -0.23 8.19
N THR A 249 -10.53 -0.67 7.99
CA THR A 249 -9.73 -0.39 6.79
C THR A 249 -10.29 -1.12 5.57
N VAL A 250 -10.55 -2.42 5.68
CA VAL A 250 -11.11 -3.25 4.60
C VAL A 250 -12.51 -2.76 4.21
N GLN A 251 -13.32 -2.32 5.18
CA GLN A 251 -14.62 -1.71 4.93
C GLN A 251 -14.57 -0.25 4.44
N MET A 252 -13.37 0.33 4.31
CA MET A 252 -13.15 1.74 3.95
C MET A 252 -13.87 2.75 4.86
N LYS A 253 -14.14 2.38 6.12
CA LYS A 253 -14.73 3.28 7.13
C LYS A 253 -13.69 4.19 7.76
N ILE A 254 -12.44 3.73 7.81
CA ILE A 254 -11.29 4.47 8.33
C ILE A 254 -10.10 4.30 7.39
N VAL A 255 -9.18 5.25 7.47
CA VAL A 255 -7.89 5.19 6.78
C VAL A 255 -6.79 5.26 7.83
N PRO A 256 -6.08 4.17 8.11
CA PRO A 256 -4.92 4.19 8.99
C PRO A 256 -3.88 5.19 8.51
N VAL A 257 -3.38 6.05 9.40
CA VAL A 257 -2.34 7.03 9.10
C VAL A 257 -1.07 6.68 9.87
N VAL A 258 0.00 6.46 9.12
CA VAL A 258 1.37 6.22 9.59
C VAL A 258 2.28 7.30 9.02
N CYS A 259 3.45 7.51 9.62
CA CYS A 259 4.37 8.57 9.19
C CYS A 259 5.83 8.15 9.20
N GLY A 260 6.66 8.91 8.48
CA GLY A 260 8.08 8.62 8.39
C GLY A 260 8.83 9.50 7.41
N SER A 261 10.06 9.09 7.13
CA SER A 261 10.90 9.66 6.08
C SER A 261 11.55 8.52 5.31
N ALA A 262 11.05 8.25 4.10
CA ALA A 262 11.67 7.29 3.20
C ALA A 262 13.10 7.70 2.84
N PHE A 263 13.36 9.01 2.72
CA PHE A 263 14.70 9.53 2.42
C PHE A 263 15.69 9.25 3.56
N LYS A 264 15.30 9.52 4.81
CA LYS A 264 16.11 9.25 6.01
C LYS A 264 15.98 7.83 6.53
N ASN A 265 15.33 6.93 5.80
CA ASN A 265 15.22 5.50 6.14
C ASN A 265 14.45 5.21 7.44
N LYS A 266 13.49 6.06 7.81
CA LYS A 266 12.70 5.96 9.05
C LYS A 266 11.21 5.73 8.74
N GLY A 267 10.58 4.76 9.41
CA GLY A 267 9.14 4.50 9.34
C GLY A 267 8.66 3.54 8.25
N VAL A 268 9.46 3.26 7.21
CA VAL A 268 9.04 2.40 6.08
C VAL A 268 8.83 0.94 6.51
N GLN A 269 9.56 0.45 7.50
CA GLN A 269 9.35 -0.90 8.06
C GLN A 269 7.99 -0.99 8.76
N LEU A 270 7.60 0.05 9.50
CA LEU A 270 6.30 0.10 10.16
C LEU A 270 5.17 0.30 9.15
N LEU A 271 5.43 0.99 8.04
CA LEU A 271 4.51 1.02 6.90
C LEU A 271 4.31 -0.40 6.33
N LEU A 272 5.37 -1.20 6.17
CA LEU A 272 5.25 -2.59 5.73
C LEU A 272 4.49 -3.46 6.74
N ASP A 273 4.70 -3.24 8.03
CA ASP A 273 3.92 -3.88 9.09
C ASP A 273 2.43 -3.51 8.98
N ALA A 274 2.12 -2.23 8.79
CA ALA A 274 0.75 -1.77 8.60
C ALA A 274 0.11 -2.34 7.33
N VAL A 275 0.88 -2.50 6.23
CA VAL A 275 0.43 -3.16 5.00
C VAL A 275 0.00 -4.60 5.27
N VAL A 276 0.82 -5.38 5.98
CA VAL A 276 0.46 -6.78 6.24
C VAL A 276 -0.67 -6.89 7.26
N ASP A 277 -0.70 -6.04 8.27
CA ASP A 277 -1.69 -6.08 9.35
C ASP A 277 -3.07 -5.60 8.87
N TYR A 278 -3.14 -4.51 8.10
CA TYR A 278 -4.40 -3.79 7.87
C TYR A 278 -4.93 -3.82 6.43
N LEU A 279 -4.09 -3.99 5.41
CA LEU A 279 -4.58 -4.07 4.02
C LEU A 279 -5.19 -5.45 3.71
N PRO A 280 -6.16 -5.51 2.77
CA PRO A 280 -6.87 -6.72 2.42
C PRO A 280 -5.97 -7.76 1.74
N SER A 281 -6.35 -9.01 1.92
CA SER A 281 -5.97 -10.13 1.07
C SER A 281 -6.94 -10.27 -0.12
N PRO A 282 -6.61 -11.06 -1.15
CA PRO A 282 -7.55 -11.39 -2.22
C PRO A 282 -8.90 -11.99 -1.77
N LEU A 283 -8.96 -12.52 -0.55
CA LEU A 283 -10.17 -13.10 0.03
C LEU A 283 -11.06 -12.06 0.72
N ASP A 284 -10.50 -10.89 1.06
CA ASP A 284 -11.21 -9.80 1.73
C ASP A 284 -11.90 -8.86 0.70
N VAL A 285 -11.59 -9.01 -0.59
CA VAL A 285 -12.15 -8.21 -1.69
C VAL A 285 -13.35 -8.94 -2.29
N PRO A 286 -14.43 -8.21 -2.70
CA PRO A 286 -15.57 -8.83 -3.35
C PRO A 286 -15.17 -9.68 -4.58
N PRO A 287 -15.87 -10.80 -4.83
CA PRO A 287 -15.68 -11.61 -6.03
C PRO A 287 -15.78 -10.78 -7.31
N VAL A 288 -14.93 -11.08 -8.30
CA VAL A 288 -14.98 -10.37 -9.59
C VAL A 288 -16.23 -10.78 -10.35
N ARG A 289 -16.93 -9.79 -10.90
CA ARG A 289 -18.13 -9.97 -11.73
C ARG A 289 -17.78 -9.81 -13.21
N GLY A 290 -18.46 -10.54 -14.07
CA GLY A 290 -18.32 -10.41 -15.52
C GLY A 290 -19.53 -10.95 -16.27
N THR A 291 -19.64 -10.59 -17.54
CA THR A 291 -20.72 -11.09 -18.41
C THR A 291 -20.26 -12.32 -19.18
N ASN A 292 -21.03 -13.41 -19.11
CA ASN A 292 -20.76 -14.60 -19.90
C ASN A 292 -21.00 -14.29 -21.39
N PRO A 293 -20.01 -14.47 -22.28
CA PRO A 293 -20.14 -14.11 -23.70
C PRO A 293 -21.14 -14.98 -24.47
N ASN A 294 -21.48 -16.17 -23.96
CA ASN A 294 -22.40 -17.09 -24.63
C ASN A 294 -23.86 -16.89 -24.19
N THR A 295 -24.08 -16.59 -22.91
CA THR A 295 -25.43 -16.50 -22.33
C THR A 295 -25.88 -15.06 -22.07
N GLY A 296 -24.96 -14.11 -22.00
CA GLY A 296 -25.24 -12.71 -21.67
C GLY A 296 -25.51 -12.46 -20.17
N ASN A 297 -25.50 -13.51 -19.34
CA ASN A 297 -25.76 -13.39 -17.91
C ASN A 297 -24.53 -12.87 -17.15
N GLU A 298 -24.77 -12.17 -16.04
CA GLU A 298 -23.73 -11.81 -15.08
C GLU A 298 -23.33 -13.04 -14.27
N GLU A 299 -22.03 -13.26 -14.12
CA GLU A 299 -21.42 -14.33 -13.32
C GLU A 299 -20.37 -13.74 -12.39
N GLU A 300 -20.26 -14.33 -11.20
CA GLU A 300 -19.23 -14.00 -10.22
C GLU A 300 -18.17 -15.10 -10.15
N ARG A 301 -16.93 -14.72 -9.84
CA ARG A 301 -15.82 -15.66 -9.65
C ARG A 301 -15.17 -15.45 -8.29
N LEU A 302 -15.27 -16.48 -7.46
CA LEU A 302 -14.64 -16.52 -6.15
C LEU A 302 -13.12 -16.64 -6.28
N ALA A 303 -12.39 -16.08 -5.31
CA ALA A 303 -10.94 -16.22 -5.21
C ALA A 303 -10.56 -17.64 -4.74
N SER A 304 -10.70 -18.63 -5.63
CA SER A 304 -10.42 -20.04 -5.38
C SER A 304 -9.64 -20.67 -6.54
N ASP A 305 -8.78 -21.64 -6.20
CA ASP A 305 -8.06 -22.46 -7.19
C ASP A 305 -8.98 -23.45 -7.92
N SER A 306 -10.14 -23.79 -7.34
CA SER A 306 -11.10 -24.73 -7.92
C SER A 306 -12.04 -24.10 -8.96
N GLU A 307 -12.11 -22.77 -8.99
CA GLU A 307 -12.93 -22.02 -9.95
C GLU A 307 -12.31 -22.07 -11.36
N PRO A 308 -13.10 -21.86 -12.43
CA PRO A 308 -12.57 -21.68 -13.77
C PRO A 308 -11.60 -20.49 -13.85
N PHE A 309 -10.49 -20.70 -14.57
CA PHE A 309 -9.44 -19.68 -14.70
C PHE A 309 -10.00 -18.35 -15.23
N THR A 310 -9.80 -17.29 -14.44
CA THR A 310 -10.24 -15.93 -14.74
C THR A 310 -9.15 -14.95 -14.37
N ALA A 311 -8.70 -14.15 -15.35
CA ALA A 311 -7.66 -13.15 -15.16
C ALA A 311 -7.91 -11.91 -16.02
N LEU A 312 -7.37 -10.77 -15.58
CA LEU A 312 -7.39 -9.51 -16.31
C LEU A 312 -5.97 -9.15 -16.77
N ALA A 313 -5.80 -8.93 -18.07
CA ALA A 313 -4.60 -8.31 -18.62
C ALA A 313 -4.68 -6.79 -18.39
N PHE A 314 -3.71 -6.24 -17.66
CA PHE A 314 -3.74 -4.81 -17.28
C PHE A 314 -2.56 -4.00 -17.84
N LYS A 315 -1.42 -4.65 -18.13
CA LYS A 315 -0.25 -4.03 -18.75
C LYS A 315 0.32 -4.91 -19.85
N ILE A 316 0.70 -4.28 -20.96
CA ILE A 316 1.47 -4.91 -22.04
C ILE A 316 2.78 -4.13 -22.16
N MET A 317 3.89 -4.85 -22.22
CA MET A 317 5.22 -4.27 -22.30
C MET A 317 6.03 -5.02 -23.36
N SER A 318 6.83 -4.30 -24.13
CA SER A 318 7.81 -4.91 -25.03
C SER A 318 9.14 -5.02 -24.31
N ASP A 319 9.61 -6.24 -24.11
CA ASP A 319 10.92 -6.55 -23.53
C ASP A 319 11.91 -6.94 -24.66
N PRO A 320 13.13 -6.37 -24.67
CA PRO A 320 14.13 -6.68 -25.70
C PRO A 320 14.57 -8.15 -25.78
N TYR A 321 14.46 -8.90 -24.70
CA TYR A 321 14.97 -10.27 -24.56
C TYR A 321 13.87 -11.32 -24.70
N VAL A 322 12.70 -11.08 -24.11
CA VAL A 322 11.59 -12.05 -24.08
C VAL A 322 10.40 -11.68 -24.96
N GLY A 323 10.46 -10.53 -25.65
CA GLY A 323 9.41 -10.06 -26.54
C GLY A 323 8.25 -9.41 -25.79
N THR A 324 7.01 -9.60 -26.25
CA THR A 324 5.85 -8.96 -25.63
C THR A 324 5.46 -9.67 -24.32
N LEU A 325 5.55 -8.95 -23.21
CA LEU A 325 5.07 -9.34 -21.90
C LEU A 325 3.64 -8.84 -21.67
N THR A 326 2.77 -9.73 -21.21
CA THR A 326 1.41 -9.38 -20.77
C THR A 326 1.28 -9.66 -19.28
N PHE A 327 1.05 -8.60 -18.51
CA PHE A 327 0.84 -8.68 -17.07
C PHE A 327 -0.61 -9.02 -16.78
N LEU A 328 -0.80 -9.99 -15.89
CA LEU A 328 -2.10 -10.55 -15.56
C LEU A 328 -2.33 -10.47 -14.06
N ARG A 329 -3.53 -10.03 -13.65
CA ARG A 329 -4.07 -10.31 -12.32
C ARG A 329 -4.98 -11.53 -12.43
N VAL A 330 -4.62 -12.61 -11.73
CA VAL A 330 -5.48 -13.79 -11.61
C VAL A 330 -6.45 -13.56 -10.46
N TYR A 331 -7.74 -13.77 -10.72
CA TYR A 331 -8.82 -13.66 -9.73
C TYR A 331 -9.33 -15.03 -9.30
N ALA A 332 -9.37 -16.00 -10.22
CA ALA A 332 -9.90 -17.32 -9.96
C ALA A 332 -9.20 -18.38 -10.82
N GLY A 333 -9.18 -19.61 -10.33
CA GLY A 333 -8.59 -20.77 -10.99
C GLY A 333 -7.07 -20.70 -11.15
N VAL A 334 -6.55 -21.63 -11.96
CA VAL A 334 -5.11 -21.83 -12.15
C VAL A 334 -4.76 -21.80 -13.63
N MET A 335 -3.67 -21.13 -13.98
CA MET A 335 -3.07 -21.13 -15.31
C MET A 335 -1.75 -21.89 -15.29
N SER A 336 -1.52 -22.72 -16.30
CA SER A 336 -0.32 -23.54 -16.43
C SER A 336 0.43 -23.20 -17.72
N THR A 337 1.75 -23.26 -17.67
CA THR A 337 2.60 -23.13 -18.86
C THR A 337 2.22 -24.19 -19.89
N GLY A 338 2.12 -23.80 -21.17
CA GLY A 338 1.73 -24.67 -22.27
C GLY A 338 0.22 -24.83 -22.46
N SER A 339 -0.61 -24.31 -21.56
CA SER A 339 -2.07 -24.35 -21.71
C SER A 339 -2.58 -23.33 -22.73
N TYR A 340 -3.86 -23.44 -23.08
CA TYR A 340 -4.59 -22.43 -23.85
C TYR A 340 -5.59 -21.73 -22.94
N VAL A 341 -5.72 -20.42 -23.12
CA VAL A 341 -6.73 -19.60 -22.45
C VAL A 341 -7.60 -18.92 -23.50
N TYR A 342 -8.81 -18.51 -23.11
CA TYR A 342 -9.73 -17.81 -24.00
C TYR A 342 -9.75 -16.32 -23.68
N ASN A 343 -9.43 -15.48 -24.66
CA ASN A 343 -9.62 -14.04 -24.58
C ASN A 343 -11.09 -13.72 -24.90
N SER A 344 -11.89 -13.53 -23.85
CA SER A 344 -13.32 -13.26 -23.95
C SER A 344 -13.67 -11.96 -24.67
N VAL A 345 -12.77 -10.97 -24.67
CA VAL A 345 -12.99 -9.67 -25.35
C VAL A 345 -12.74 -9.78 -26.85
N LYS A 346 -11.73 -10.56 -27.26
CA LYS A 346 -11.34 -10.69 -28.68
C LYS A 346 -11.92 -11.93 -29.37
N GLY A 347 -12.55 -12.83 -28.63
CA GLY A 347 -13.07 -14.09 -29.16
C GLY A 347 -11.98 -15.05 -29.65
N LYS A 348 -10.77 -15.01 -29.06
CA LYS A 348 -9.60 -15.77 -29.54
C LYS A 348 -9.01 -16.66 -28.47
N LYS A 349 -8.53 -17.84 -28.88
CA LYS A 349 -7.71 -18.71 -28.01
C LYS A 349 -6.26 -18.25 -28.07
N GLU A 350 -5.65 -18.06 -26.91
CA GLU A 350 -4.26 -17.65 -26.74
C GLU A 350 -3.48 -18.80 -26.11
N ARG A 351 -2.25 -19.04 -26.58
CA ARG A 351 -1.37 -20.07 -26.00
C ARG A 351 -0.47 -19.45 -24.95
N ILE A 352 -0.43 -20.05 -23.76
CA ILE A 352 0.45 -19.64 -22.67
C ILE A 352 1.83 -20.23 -22.90
N GLY A 353 2.75 -19.42 -23.44
CA GLY A 353 4.11 -19.86 -23.75
C GLY A 353 4.99 -20.05 -22.51
N ARG A 354 5.24 -18.96 -21.78
CA ARG A 354 6.03 -18.94 -20.54
C ARG A 354 5.34 -18.05 -19.51
N LEU A 355 5.46 -18.42 -18.24
CA LEU A 355 5.04 -17.59 -17.11
C LEU A 355 6.28 -17.08 -16.40
N LEU A 356 6.36 -15.77 -16.24
CA LEU A 356 7.47 -15.08 -15.60
C LEU A 356 6.94 -14.35 -14.37
N LYS A 357 7.70 -14.38 -13.28
CA LYS A 357 7.52 -13.46 -12.16
C LYS A 357 8.57 -12.38 -12.29
N MET A 358 8.12 -11.13 -12.31
CA MET A 358 9.04 -10.01 -12.28
C MET A 358 9.68 -9.95 -10.89
N HIS A 359 11.01 -9.95 -10.88
CA HIS A 359 11.80 -9.59 -9.72
C HIS A 359 12.49 -8.27 -10.06
N ALA A 360 12.51 -7.36 -9.10
CA ALA A 360 13.25 -6.10 -9.20
C ALA A 360 14.76 -6.35 -9.24
#